data_AF-A0A2I0THX0-F1
#
_entry.id   AF-A0A2I0THX0-F1
#
_cell.length_a   1.000
_cell.length_b   1.000
_cell.length_c   1.000
_cell.angle_alpha   90.00
_cell.angle_beta   90.00
_cell.angle_gamma   90.00
#
_symmetry.space_group_name_H-M   'P 1'
#
loop_
_entity.id
_entity.type
_entity.pdbx_description
1 polymer ?
#
loop_
_entity_poly.entity_id
_entity_poly.type
_entity_poly.pdbx_seq_one_letter_code
_entity_poly.pdbx_strand_id
1 'polypeptide(L)'
;MMDDEEELPHHEERTWYVGKINRLQAEEMLCGKRDGTFLIRESSQKGCYACSVVVDGDTKHCVIYKTATGYGFAEPYNLYASLKDLVLHYKHTSLVQHNDSLNVTLAHPVLSQPPAR
;
A
#
# COMPACT_ATOMS: atom_id res chain seq x y z
N MET A 1 -4.17 25.75 -7.07
CA MET A 1 -3.34 24.75 -6.39
C MET A 1 -4.08 23.42 -6.50
N MET A 2 -4.13 22.85 -7.70
CA MET A 2 -4.79 21.57 -8.01
C MET A 2 -3.87 20.67 -8.86
N ASP A 3 -2.73 21.19 -9.34
CA ASP A 3 -1.82 20.47 -10.21
C ASP A 3 -0.93 19.43 -9.48
N ASP A 4 -0.55 19.67 -8.22
CA ASP A 4 0.39 18.77 -7.50
C ASP A 4 -0.21 17.38 -7.17
N GLU A 5 -1.53 17.21 -7.21
CA GLU A 5 -2.20 15.96 -6.88
C GLU A 5 -2.24 14.99 -8.09
N GLU A 6 -2.20 15.51 -9.31
CA GLU A 6 -2.29 14.70 -10.55
C GLU A 6 -0.95 14.01 -10.90
N GLU A 7 0.17 14.50 -10.35
CA GLU A 7 1.53 13.99 -10.60
C GLU A 7 2.06 13.02 -9.53
N LEU A 8 1.20 12.55 -8.62
CA LEU A 8 1.65 11.65 -7.55
C LEU A 8 2.00 10.26 -8.12
N PRO A 9 3.12 9.64 -7.68
CA PRO A 9 3.50 8.30 -8.16
C PRO A 9 2.43 7.24 -7.86
N HIS A 10 1.58 7.49 -6.86
CA HIS A 10 0.43 6.66 -6.50
C HIS A 10 -0.57 6.44 -7.65
N HIS A 11 -0.66 7.38 -8.61
CA HIS A 11 -1.54 7.23 -9.78
C HIS A 11 -1.09 6.14 -10.75
N GLU A 12 0.19 5.80 -10.73
CA GLU A 12 0.80 4.76 -11.57
C GLU A 12 0.90 3.46 -10.79
N GLU A 13 0.07 2.46 -11.11
CA GLU A 13 0.09 1.17 -10.40
C GLU A 13 1.48 0.51 -10.40
N ARG A 14 2.27 0.73 -11.45
CA ARG A 14 3.63 0.19 -11.58
C ARG A 14 4.61 0.72 -10.52
N THR A 15 4.28 1.77 -9.79
CA THR A 15 5.15 2.32 -8.75
C THR A 15 5.00 1.59 -7.41
N TRP A 16 3.88 0.89 -7.18
CA TRP A 16 3.59 0.20 -5.92
C TRP A 16 3.12 -1.26 -6.09
N TYR A 17 2.55 -1.64 -7.23
CA TYR A 17 2.13 -3.01 -7.51
C TYR A 17 3.28 -3.83 -8.10
N VAL A 18 3.75 -4.81 -7.34
CA VAL A 18 4.92 -5.64 -7.68
C VAL A 18 4.54 -7.07 -8.12
N GLY A 19 3.25 -7.35 -8.27
CA GLY A 19 2.75 -8.63 -8.75
C GLY A 19 3.03 -9.79 -7.80
N LYS A 20 3.45 -10.92 -8.36
CA LYS A 20 3.59 -12.20 -7.64
C LYS A 20 4.96 -12.35 -7.00
N ILE A 21 5.14 -11.69 -5.86
CA ILE A 21 6.29 -11.91 -4.96
C ILE A 21 5.81 -12.47 -3.62
N ASN A 22 6.70 -13.18 -2.92
CA ASN A 22 6.39 -13.70 -1.59
C ASN A 22 6.65 -12.65 -0.50
N ARG A 23 6.31 -13.00 0.74
CA ARG A 23 6.50 -12.14 1.92
C ARG A 23 7.95 -11.72 2.12
N LEU A 24 8.89 -12.65 1.98
CA LEU A 24 10.32 -12.41 2.20
C LEU A 24 10.88 -11.44 1.17
N GLN A 25 10.54 -11.61 -0.11
CA GLN A 25 10.95 -10.70 -1.18
C GLN A 25 10.42 -9.28 -0.95
N ALA A 26 9.20 -9.14 -0.40
CA ALA A 26 8.67 -7.83 -0.03
C ALA A 26 9.45 -7.19 1.12
N GLU A 27 9.81 -7.97 2.14
CA GLU A 27 10.65 -7.51 3.26
C GLU A 27 12.04 -7.07 2.76
N GLU A 28 12.65 -7.80 1.81
CA GLU A 28 13.92 -7.42 1.18
C GLU A 28 13.82 -6.08 0.43
N MET A 29 12.75 -5.87 -0.34
CA MET A 29 12.54 -4.61 -1.06
C MET A 29 12.32 -3.40 -0.14
N LEU A 30 11.72 -3.63 1.02
CA LEU A 30 11.40 -2.60 2.01
C LEU A 30 12.49 -2.42 3.07
N CYS A 31 13.48 -3.31 3.11
CA CYS A 31 14.60 -3.24 4.04
C CYS A 31 15.35 -1.90 3.92
N GLY A 32 15.49 -1.20 5.04
CA GLY A 32 16.17 0.09 5.11
C GLY A 32 15.45 1.25 4.42
N LYS A 33 14.19 1.06 3.97
CA LYS A 33 13.36 2.15 3.45
C LYS A 33 12.76 2.96 4.60
N ARG A 34 12.32 4.18 4.30
CA ARG A 34 11.67 5.07 5.28
C ARG A 34 10.26 4.59 5.61
N ASP A 35 9.75 4.98 6.77
CA ASP A 35 8.37 4.73 7.17
C ASP A 35 7.37 5.24 6.13
N GLY A 36 6.27 4.50 5.97
CA GLY A 36 5.27 4.73 4.92
C GLY A 36 5.70 4.30 3.51
N THR A 37 6.91 3.74 3.35
CA THR A 37 7.26 3.05 2.09
C THR A 37 6.46 1.76 1.98
N PHE A 38 5.79 1.56 0.85
CA PHE A 38 4.86 0.45 0.69
C PHE A 38 4.88 -0.18 -0.69
N LEU A 39 4.36 -1.41 -0.76
CA LEU A 39 4.05 -2.12 -1.99
C LEU A 39 2.77 -2.97 -1.82
N ILE A 40 2.14 -3.30 -2.95
CA ILE A 40 1.06 -4.29 -3.02
C ILE A 40 1.53 -5.46 -3.87
N ARG A 41 1.32 -6.66 -3.35
CA ARG A 41 1.65 -7.94 -4.00
C ARG A 41 0.44 -8.86 -4.01
N GLU A 42 0.49 -9.88 -4.85
CA GLU A 42 -0.47 -10.99 -4.76
C GLU A 42 -0.35 -11.69 -3.40
N SER A 43 -1.49 -12.03 -2.79
CA SER A 43 -1.49 -12.86 -1.58
C SER A 43 -1.30 -14.32 -1.94
N SER A 44 -0.73 -15.10 -1.01
CA SER A 44 -0.80 -16.56 -1.08
C SER A 44 -2.23 -17.08 -0.94
N GLN A 45 -3.13 -16.27 -0.36
CA GLN A 45 -4.56 -16.55 -0.30
C GLN A 45 -5.21 -16.23 -1.65
N LYS A 46 -5.88 -17.23 -2.23
CA LYS A 46 -6.54 -17.11 -3.54
C LYS A 46 -7.55 -15.97 -3.54
N GLY A 47 -7.43 -15.07 -4.51
CA GLY A 47 -8.36 -13.94 -4.70
C GLY A 47 -8.11 -12.75 -3.78
N CYS A 48 -7.05 -12.74 -2.97
CA CYS A 48 -6.67 -11.63 -2.11
C CYS A 48 -5.33 -11.02 -2.53
N TYR A 49 -5.07 -9.81 -2.04
CA TYR A 49 -3.77 -9.13 -2.18
C TYR A 49 -3.16 -8.93 -0.79
N ALA A 50 -1.91 -8.50 -0.75
CA ALA A 50 -1.26 -8.08 0.48
C ALA A 50 -0.58 -6.72 0.29
N CYS A 51 -0.83 -5.81 1.22
CA CYS A 51 -0.04 -4.59 1.38
C CYS A 51 1.12 -4.89 2.31
N SER A 52 2.34 -4.55 1.90
CA SER A 52 3.53 -4.56 2.76
C SER A 52 3.98 -3.11 2.93
N VAL A 53 4.17 -2.65 4.16
CA VAL A 53 4.47 -1.24 4.48
C VAL A 53 5.48 -1.15 5.63
N VAL A 54 6.39 -0.18 5.57
CA VAL A 54 7.34 0.11 6.65
C VAL A 54 6.66 0.96 7.71
N VAL A 55 6.70 0.49 8.97
CA VAL A 55 6.18 1.17 10.16
C VAL A 55 7.20 1.04 11.27
N ASP A 56 7.66 2.18 11.80
CA ASP A 56 8.70 2.25 12.84
C ASP A 56 9.96 1.43 12.47
N GLY A 57 10.37 1.49 11.20
CA GLY A 57 11.50 0.74 10.65
C GLY A 57 11.27 -0.75 10.36
N ASP A 58 10.11 -1.31 10.75
CA ASP A 58 9.76 -2.71 10.48
C ASP A 58 8.79 -2.85 9.31
N THR A 59 8.90 -3.93 8.53
CA THR A 59 7.90 -4.25 7.52
C THR A 59 6.69 -4.95 8.15
N LYS A 60 5.50 -4.34 8.03
CA LYS A 60 4.21 -4.92 8.40
C LYS A 60 3.46 -5.38 7.14
N HIS A 61 2.62 -6.40 7.28
CA HIS A 61 1.86 -7.01 6.17
C HIS A 61 0.38 -7.05 6.50
N CYS A 62 -0.45 -6.48 5.63
CA CYS A 62 -1.91 -6.44 5.77
C CYS A 62 -2.55 -7.14 4.58
N VAL A 63 -3.53 -8.02 4.83
CA VAL A 63 -4.30 -8.64 3.75
C VAL A 63 -5.28 -7.61 3.20
N ILE A 64 -5.35 -7.49 1.88
CA ILE A 64 -6.40 -6.75 1.18
C ILE A 64 -7.40 -7.77 0.66
N TYR A 65 -8.62 -7.70 1.16
CA TYR A 65 -9.73 -8.53 0.73
C TYR A 65 -10.35 -7.96 -0.53
N LYS A 66 -10.65 -8.83 -1.50
CA LYS A 66 -11.52 -8.52 -2.63
C LYS A 66 -12.91 -9.07 -2.34
N THR A 67 -13.88 -8.18 -2.15
CA THR A 67 -15.27 -8.54 -1.82
C THR A 67 -16.22 -8.10 -2.94
N ALA A 68 -17.51 -8.38 -2.77
CA ALA A 68 -18.54 -7.89 -3.71
C ALA A 68 -18.72 -6.36 -3.64
N THR A 69 -18.42 -5.73 -2.51
CA THR A 69 -18.56 -4.28 -2.30
C THR A 69 -17.29 -3.49 -2.64
N GLY A 70 -16.16 -4.18 -2.82
CA GLY A 70 -14.88 -3.56 -3.15
C GLY A 70 -13.69 -4.21 -2.45
N TYR A 71 -12.56 -3.52 -2.54
CA TYR A 71 -11.30 -3.84 -1.88
C TYR A 71 -11.24 -3.18 -0.50
N GLY A 72 -10.51 -3.78 0.45
CA GLY A 72 -10.26 -3.18 1.76
C GLY A 72 -9.45 -4.08 2.70
N PHE A 73 -9.04 -3.52 3.85
CA PHE A 73 -8.27 -4.24 4.88
C PHE A 73 -9.15 -4.96 5.89
N ALA A 74 -10.34 -4.43 6.17
CA ALA A 74 -11.30 -4.96 7.12
C ALA A 74 -12.71 -4.43 6.81
N GLU A 75 -13.75 -5.19 7.20
CA GLU A 75 -15.11 -4.66 7.24
C GLU A 75 -15.27 -3.60 8.34
N PRO A 76 -16.11 -2.56 8.15
CA PRO A 76 -16.99 -2.30 6.99
C PRO A 76 -16.29 -1.53 5.84
N TYR A 77 -14.97 -1.40 5.85
CA TYR A 77 -14.20 -0.55 4.94
C TYR A 77 -13.78 -1.21 3.61
N ASN A 78 -14.46 -2.29 3.21
CA ASN A 78 -14.25 -2.95 1.92
C ASN A 78 -15.03 -2.24 0.80
N LEU A 79 -14.69 -0.97 0.56
CA LEU A 79 -15.51 -0.02 -0.20
C LEU A 79 -14.82 0.53 -1.46
N TYR A 80 -13.55 0.18 -1.70
CA TYR A 80 -12.79 0.76 -2.81
C TYR A 80 -13.00 -0.03 -4.10
N ALA A 81 -13.31 0.65 -5.20
CA ALA A 81 -13.61 -0.01 -6.48
C ALA A 81 -12.37 -0.69 -7.11
N SER A 82 -11.18 -0.15 -6.85
CA SER A 82 -9.90 -0.69 -7.31
C SER A 82 -8.82 -0.63 -6.22
N LEU A 83 -7.70 -1.35 -6.45
CA LEU A 83 -6.52 -1.23 -5.59
C LEU A 83 -5.94 0.19 -5.62
N LYS A 84 -6.02 0.88 -6.76
CA LYS A 84 -5.59 2.27 -6.90
C LYS A 84 -6.41 3.20 -6.01
N ASP A 85 -7.73 3.06 -5.99
CA ASP A 85 -8.60 3.89 -5.14
C ASP A 85 -8.30 3.67 -3.66
N LEU A 86 -8.04 2.42 -3.27
CA LEU A 86 -7.57 2.08 -1.92
C LEU A 86 -6.26 2.79 -1.60
N VAL A 87 -5.27 2.72 -2.50
CA VAL A 87 -3.96 3.36 -2.31
C VAL A 87 -4.08 4.88 -2.18
N LEU A 88 -4.84 5.52 -3.07
CA LEU A 88 -5.04 6.98 -3.06
C LEU A 88 -5.75 7.45 -1.79
N HIS A 89 -6.66 6.64 -1.24
CA HIS A 89 -7.28 6.94 0.05
C HIS A 89 -6.28 6.82 1.21
N TYR A 90 -5.60 5.69 1.35
CA TYR A 90 -4.66 5.46 2.46
C TYR A 90 -3.32 6.19 2.32
N LYS A 91 -3.10 6.93 1.22
CA LYS A 91 -2.08 7.98 1.16
C LYS A 91 -2.35 9.09 2.19
N HIS A 92 -3.62 9.43 2.40
CA HIS A 92 -4.05 10.52 3.29
C HIS A 92 -4.65 10.01 4.60
N THR A 93 -5.19 8.79 4.61
CA THR A 93 -5.79 8.16 5.80
C THR A 93 -4.81 7.18 6.45
N SER A 94 -4.57 7.33 7.75
CA SER A 94 -3.72 6.40 8.51
C SER A 94 -4.38 5.02 8.64
N LEU A 95 -3.56 3.96 8.59
CA LEU A 95 -4.00 2.58 8.81
C LEU A 95 -4.33 2.28 10.29
N VAL A 96 -4.09 3.23 11.20
CA VAL A 96 -4.38 3.10 12.64
C VAL A 96 -5.82 2.69 12.93
N GLN A 97 -6.76 3.08 12.06
CA GLN A 97 -8.18 2.72 12.19
C GLN A 97 -8.44 1.21 12.14
N HIS A 98 -7.49 0.42 11.60
CA HIS A 98 -7.57 -1.04 11.54
C HIS A 98 -6.74 -1.72 12.62
N ASN A 99 -5.67 -1.06 13.10
CA ASN A 99 -4.76 -1.56 14.12
C ASN A 99 -3.90 -0.41 14.67
N ASP A 100 -3.92 -0.18 15.98
CA ASP A 100 -3.16 0.89 16.64
C ASP A 100 -1.64 0.87 16.36
N SER A 101 -1.09 -0.30 16.03
CA SER A 101 0.33 -0.48 15.65
C SER A 101 0.63 -0.10 14.20
N LEU A 102 -0.35 0.36 13.42
CA LEU A 102 -0.21 0.76 12.02
C LEU A 102 -0.47 2.26 11.85
N ASN A 103 0.09 3.09 12.73
CA ASN A 103 -0.02 4.55 12.59
C ASN A 103 0.88 5.08 11.45
N VAL A 104 0.50 4.76 10.23
CA VAL A 104 1.23 5.02 9.00
C VAL A 104 0.25 5.27 7.84
N THR A 105 0.67 6.03 6.84
CA THR A 105 -0.01 6.13 5.55
C THR A 105 0.80 5.44 4.45
N LEU A 106 0.16 5.16 3.31
CA LEU A 106 0.82 4.65 2.11
C LEU A 106 1.56 5.79 1.39
N ALA A 107 2.58 6.35 2.05
CA ALA A 107 3.21 7.61 1.67
C ALA A 107 4.14 7.48 0.45
N HIS A 108 4.90 6.39 0.34
CA HIS A 108 5.96 6.26 -0.66
C HIS A 108 5.87 4.93 -1.42
N PRO A 109 5.40 4.93 -2.68
CA PRO A 109 5.44 3.73 -3.53
C PRO A 109 6.89 3.20 -3.66
N VAL A 110 7.10 1.90 -3.45
CA VAL A 110 8.47 1.32 -3.39
C VAL A 110 9.31 1.54 -4.66
N LEU A 111 8.65 1.66 -5.83
CA LEU A 111 9.28 1.87 -7.13
C LEU A 111 9.14 3.32 -7.63
N SER A 112 8.62 4.26 -6.82
CA SER A 112 8.69 5.69 -7.19
C SER A 112 10.15 6.13 -7.24
N GLN A 113 10.55 6.76 -8.34
CA GLN A 113 11.91 7.33 -8.41
C GLN A 113 12.05 8.41 -7.33
N PRO A 114 13.18 8.48 -6.62
CA PRO A 114 13.47 9.68 -5.85
C PRO A 114 13.45 10.88 -6.80
N PRO A 115 12.92 12.04 -6.39
CA PRO A 115 12.98 13.23 -7.22
C PRO A 115 14.44 13.45 -7.65
N ALA A 116 14.65 13.65 -8.95
CA ALA A 116 15.96 13.93 -9.48
C ALA A 116 16.55 15.12 -8.71
N ARG A 117 17.75 14.91 -8.15
CA ARG A 117 18.43 15.86 -7.28
C ARG A 117 18.94 17.06 -8.05
#